data_AF-A0A0Q3VU53-F1
#
_entry.id   AF-A0A0Q3VU53-F1
#
_cell.length_a   1.000
_cell.length_b   1.000
_cell.length_c   1.000
_cell.angle_alpha   90.00
_cell.angle_beta   90.00
_cell.angle_gamma   90.00
#
_symmetry.space_group_name_H-M   'P 1'
#
loop_
_entity.id
_entity.type
_entity.pdbx_description
1 polymer ?
#
loop_
_entity_poly.entity_id
_entity_poly.type
_entity_poly.pdbx_seq_one_letter_code
_entity_poly.pdbx_strand_id
1 'polypeptide(L)' 'MKMGSLILLFIPLYVIMIWQFFNPKESILWGRRWMYKEEPNVTEKAITHAKVTSVIGIVFLTIVLIILFFI' A
#
# COMPACT_ATOMS: atom_id res chain seq x y z
N MET A 1 21.79 5.47 -12.76
CA MET A 1 21.21 5.95 -11.48
C MET A 1 22.00 5.31 -10.36
N LYS A 2 22.56 6.06 -9.41
CA LYS A 2 23.30 5.44 -8.28
C LYS A 2 22.32 4.61 -7.43
N MET A 3 22.77 3.49 -6.87
CA MET A 3 21.96 2.56 -6.04
C MET A 3 21.14 3.28 -4.94
N GLY A 4 21.70 4.32 -4.32
CA GLY A 4 21.01 5.13 -3.30
C GLY A 4 19.77 5.89 -3.79
N SER A 5 19.66 6.21 -5.08
CA SER A 5 18.49 6.92 -5.64
C SER A 5 17.28 6.00 -5.83
N LEU A 6 17.46 4.68 -5.93
CA LEU A 6 16.36 3.72 -6.06
C LEU A 6 15.60 3.59 -4.74
N ILE A 7 16.31 3.56 -3.60
CA ILE A 7 15.71 3.45 -2.26
C ILE A 7 14.69 4.56 -1.99
N LEU A 8 14.96 5.77 -2.45
CA LEU A 8 14.06 6.92 -2.30
C LEU A 8 12.70 6.71 -3.00
N LEU A 9 12.65 5.95 -4.09
CA LEU A 9 11.40 5.62 -4.79
C LEU A 9 10.54 4.61 -4.03
N PHE A 10 11.15 3.78 -3.17
CA PHE A 10 10.43 2.77 -2.39
C PHE A 10 9.81 3.33 -1.11
N ILE A 11 10.34 4.44 -0.57
CA ILE A 11 9.81 5.04 0.67
C ILE A 11 8.31 5.36 0.56
N PRO A 12 7.82 6.08 -0.49
CA PRO A 12 6.38 6.34 -0.63
C PRO A 12 5.54 5.07 -0.72
N LEU A 13 6.05 4.01 -1.33
CA LEU A 13 5.34 2.73 -1.46
C LEU A 13 5.13 2.08 -0.08
N TYR A 14 6.15 2.05 0.77
CA TYR A 14 5.99 1.58 2.15
C TYR A 14 5.01 2.44 2.94
N VAL A 15 5.08 3.77 2.81
CA VAL A 15 4.16 4.69 3.48
C VAL A 15 2.70 4.39 3.10
N ILE A 16 2.41 4.20 1.81
CA ILE A 16 1.07 3.86 1.33
C ILE A 16 0.60 2.51 1.87
N MET A 17 1.45 1.49 1.85
CA MET A 17 1.09 0.15 2.36
C MET A 17 0.83 0.16 3.87
N ILE A 18 1.68 0.85 4.64
CA ILE A 18 1.50 0.99 6.09
C ILE A 18 0.21 1.77 6.38
N TRP A 19 -0.03 2.86 5.66
CA TRP A 19 -1.26 3.64 5.81
C TRP A 19 -2.51 2.82 5.48
N GLN A 20 -2.48 2.00 4.42
CA GLN A 20 -3.56 1.08 4.07
C GLN A 20 -3.83 0.03 5.17
N PHE A 21 -2.80 -0.45 5.87
CA PHE A 21 -2.98 -1.41 6.96
C PHE A 21 -3.73 -0.80 8.16
N PHE A 22 -3.36 0.43 8.54
CA PHE A 22 -3.96 1.13 9.69
C PHE A 22 -5.31 1.79 9.36
N ASN A 23 -5.46 2.34 8.16
CA ASN A 23 -6.66 3.04 7.71
C ASN A 23 -7.25 2.42 6.42
N PRO A 24 -7.65 1.14 6.45
CA PRO A 24 -8.06 0.41 5.24
C PRO A 24 -9.34 0.98 4.60
N LYS A 25 -10.29 1.48 5.41
CA LYS A 25 -11.51 2.11 4.88
C LYS A 25 -11.17 3.38 4.08
N GLU A 26 -10.31 4.22 4.63
CA GLU A 26 -9.82 5.43 3.97
C GLU A 26 -9.05 5.10 2.70
N SER A 27 -8.14 4.12 2.75
CA SER A 27 -7.33 3.74 1.60
C SER A 27 -8.15 3.11 0.46
N ILE A 28 -9.17 2.30 0.76
CA ILE A 28 -10.08 1.71 -0.24
C ILE A 28 -10.84 2.80 -1.01
N LEU A 29 -11.28 3.83 -0.28
CA LEU A 29 -12.09 4.93 -0.79
C LEU A 29 -11.24 6.08 -1.35
N TRP A 30 -9.92 6.04 -1.17
CA TRP A 30 -9.02 7.07 -1.65
C TRP A 30 -9.15 7.25 -3.17
N GLY A 31 -9.40 8.49 -3.60
CA GLY A 31 -9.65 8.82 -5.01
C GLY A 31 -11.01 8.38 -5.57
N ARG A 32 -11.87 7.72 -4.78
CA ARG A 32 -13.20 7.23 -5.22
C ARG A 32 -14.39 7.86 -4.48
N ARG A 33 -14.15 8.57 -3.36
CA ARG A 33 -15.22 9.20 -2.56
C ARG A 33 -16.18 10.09 -3.36
N TRP A 34 -15.65 10.83 -4.33
CA TRP A 34 -16.42 11.77 -5.16
C TRP A 34 -17.42 11.09 -6.11
N MET A 35 -17.31 9.77 -6.33
CA MET A 35 -18.18 9.01 -7.23
C MET A 35 -19.52 8.62 -6.58
N TYR A 36 -19.64 8.73 -5.27
CA TYR A 36 -20.80 8.26 -4.51
C TYR A 36 -21.62 9.45 -4.01
N LYS A 37 -22.95 9.33 -4.08
CA LYS A 37 -23.88 10.36 -3.57
C LYS A 37 -23.94 10.41 -2.04
N GLU A 38 -23.60 9.30 -1.39
CA GLU A 38 -23.61 9.09 0.06
C GLU A 38 -22.31 8.42 0.48
N GLU A 39 -22.05 8.33 1.79
CA GLU A 39 -20.83 7.68 2.28
C GLU A 39 -20.84 6.17 1.94
N PRO A 40 -19.90 5.69 1.12
CA PRO A 40 -19.90 4.30 0.68
C PRO A 40 -19.59 3.35 1.84
N ASN A 41 -20.47 2.36 2.03
CA ASN A 41 -20.28 1.32 3.03
C ASN A 41 -19.25 0.28 2.54
N VAL A 42 -18.12 0.18 3.24
CA VAL A 42 -17.04 -0.75 2.91
C VAL A 42 -17.24 -2.04 3.71
N THR A 43 -17.31 -3.17 3.00
CA THR A 43 -17.51 -4.47 3.64
C THR A 43 -16.29 -4.90 4.48
N GLU A 44 -16.52 -5.66 5.55
CA GLU A 44 -15.45 -6.21 6.38
C GLU A 44 -14.47 -7.09 5.59
N LYS A 45 -14.97 -7.80 4.57
CA LYS A 45 -14.14 -8.59 3.67
C LYS A 45 -13.19 -7.72 2.85
N ALA A 46 -13.65 -6.57 2.36
CA ALA A 46 -12.81 -5.60 1.66
C ALA A 46 -11.75 -5.01 2.60
N ILE A 47 -12.13 -4.67 3.84
CA ILE A 47 -11.20 -4.19 4.88
C ILE A 47 -10.11 -5.23 5.16
N THR A 48 -10.50 -6.48 5.40
CA THR A 48 -9.56 -7.58 5.67
C THR A 48 -8.65 -7.83 4.47
N HIS A 49 -9.19 -7.80 3.25
CA HIS A 49 -8.41 -7.93 2.04
C HIS A 49 -7.37 -6.81 1.89
N ALA A 50 -7.75 -5.56 2.15
CA ALA A 50 -6.81 -4.42 2.11
C ALA A 50 -5.66 -4.58 3.12
N LYS A 51 -5.96 -5.05 4.34
CA LYS A 51 -4.92 -5.35 5.34
C LYS A 51 -4.00 -6.48 4.89
N VAL A 52 -4.54 -7.62 4.45
CA VAL A 52 -3.74 -8.78 4.01
C VAL A 52 -2.85 -8.41 2.82
N THR A 53 -3.40 -7.74 1.81
CA THR A 53 -2.64 -7.29 0.64
C THR A 53 -1.56 -6.27 0.99
N SER A 54 -1.78 -5.40 1.98
CA SER A 54 -0.73 -4.47 2.44
C SER A 54 0.46 -5.20 3.07
N VAL A 55 0.21 -6.24 3.89
CA VAL A 55 1.27 -7.05 4.49
C VAL A 55 2.01 -7.86 3.43
N ILE A 56 1.28 -8.53 2.53
CA ILE A 56 1.89 -9.26 1.40
C ILE A 56 2.74 -8.32 0.55
N GLY A 57 2.21 -7.12 0.27
CA GLY A 57 2.91 -6.08 -0.47
C GLY A 57 4.22 -5.66 0.19
N ILE A 58 4.21 -5.41 1.51
CA ILE A 58 5.40 -5.07 2.30
C ILE A 58 6.45 -6.19 2.22
N VAL A 59 6.04 -7.45 2.39
CA VAL A 59 6.96 -8.60 2.31
C VAL A 59 7.57 -8.70 0.91
N PHE A 60 6.74 -8.64 -0.13
CA PHE A 60 7.17 -8.69 -1.52
C PHE A 60 8.14 -7.55 -1.86
N LEU A 61 7.80 -6.31 -1.47
CA LEU A 61 8.64 -5.14 -1.71
C LEU A 61 10.01 -5.25 -1.03
N THR A 62 10.03 -5.82 0.18
CA THR A 62 11.26 -6.06 0.94
C THR A 62 12.13 -7.11 0.26
N ILE A 63 11.55 -8.20 -0.24
CA ILE A 63 12.29 -9.22 -1.00
C ILE A 63 12.90 -8.61 -2.27
N VAL A 64 12.13 -7.81 -3.02
CA VAL A 64 12.61 -7.13 -4.23
C VAL A 64 13.78 -6.20 -3.90
N LEU A 65 13.69 -5.42 -2.81
CA LEU A 65 14.78 -4.54 -2.37
C LEU A 65 16.05 -5.31 -2.01
N ILE A 66 15.91 -6.44 -1.31
CA ILE A 66 17.05 -7.31 -0.97
C ILE A 66 17.71 -7.82 -2.25
N ILE A 67 16.93 -8.34 -3.20
CA ILE A 67 17.46 -8.84 -4.48
C ILE A 67 18.17 -7.72 -5.24
N LEU A 68 17.55 -6.55 -5.35
CA LEU A 68 18.15 -5.39 -6.02
C LEU A 68 19.42 -4.89 -5.34
N PHE A 69 19.57 -5.07 -4.03
CA PHE A 69 20.77 -4.69 -3.32
C PHE A 69 21.97 -5.58 -3.64
N PHE A 70 21.72 -6.88 -3.90
CA PHE A 70 22.76 -7.86 -4.22
C PHE A 70 23.13 -7.94 -5.71
N ILE A 71 22.32 -7.34 -6.59
CA ILE A 71 22.57 -7.20 -8.03
C ILE A 71 23.39 -5.94 -8.29
#